data_AF-A0A2T3IFY3-F1
#
_entry.id   AF-A0A2T3IFY3-F1
#
_cell.length_a   1.000
_cell.length_b   1.000
_cell.length_c   1.000
_cell.angle_alpha   90.00
_cell.angle_beta   90.00
_cell.angle_gamma   90.00
#
_symmetry.space_group_name_H-M   'P 1'
#
loop_
_entity.id
_entity.type
_entity.pdbx_description
1 polymer ?
#
loop_
_entity_poly.entity_id
_entity_poly.type
_entity_poly.pdbx_seq_one_letter_code
_entity_poly.pdbx_strand_id
1 'polypeptide(L)'
;MSESLWQKEVNNERQKSNNKEVLDNYHRVTVESLVVKHCLAKGVISEEDVNQSSRRYLWLRQVITMKLLAIELEIFDDIEVTLANLDECYKAKQNKANEIIETISQCILISLPAYKY
;
A
#
# COMPACT_ATOMS: atom_id res chain seq x y z
N MET A 1 -30.50 2.82 -34.46
CA MET A 1 -31.22 3.36 -33.29
C MET A 1 -30.21 4.14 -32.46
N SER A 2 -30.31 5.47 -32.42
CA SER A 2 -29.39 6.29 -31.63
C SER A 2 -29.85 6.36 -30.17
N GLU A 3 -28.93 6.15 -29.24
CA GLU A 3 -29.14 6.37 -27.81
C GLU A 3 -29.70 7.78 -27.55
N SER A 4 -30.74 7.90 -26.71
CA SER A 4 -31.34 9.18 -26.38
C SER A 4 -30.37 10.03 -25.53
N LEU A 5 -30.49 11.36 -25.59
CA LEU A 5 -29.64 12.28 -24.82
C LEU A 5 -29.70 11.98 -23.31
N TRP A 6 -30.88 11.66 -22.79
CA TRP A 6 -31.07 11.25 -21.39
C TRP A 6 -30.34 9.96 -21.03
N GLN A 7 -30.32 8.97 -21.94
CA GLN A 7 -29.58 7.72 -21.72
C GLN A 7 -28.07 7.97 -21.69
N LYS A 8 -27.57 8.90 -22.53
CA LYS A 8 -26.16 9.29 -22.53
C LYS A 8 -25.75 10.03 -21.26
N GLU A 9 -26.59 10.94 -20.77
CA GLU A 9 -26.33 11.68 -19.53
C GLU A 9 -26.29 10.76 -18.31
N VAL A 10 -27.28 9.88 -18.16
CA VAL A 10 -27.33 8.91 -17.05
C VAL A 10 -26.17 7.92 -17.10
N ASN A 11 -25.78 7.46 -18.30
CA ASN A 11 -24.61 6.58 -18.45
C ASN A 11 -23.30 7.30 -18.10
N ASN A 12 -23.17 8.58 -18.47
CA ASN A 12 -21.99 9.39 -18.16
C ASN A 12 -21.87 9.69 -16.66
N GLU A 13 -22.99 9.98 -15.98
CA GLU A 13 -23.03 10.16 -14.53
C GLU A 13 -22.69 8.87 -13.77
N ARG A 14 -23.22 7.72 -14.20
CA ARG A 14 -22.88 6.42 -13.62
C ARG A 14 -21.40 6.07 -13.82
N GLN A 15 -20.86 6.31 -15.01
CA GLN A 15 -19.44 6.11 -15.29
C GLN A 15 -18.57 7.02 -14.41
N LYS A 16 -18.90 8.31 -14.27
CA LYS A 16 -18.19 9.22 -13.35
C LYS A 16 -18.26 8.77 -11.89
N SER A 17 -19.42 8.27 -11.44
CA SER A 17 -19.58 7.74 -10.07
C SER A 17 -18.69 6.52 -9.82
N ASN A 18 -18.69 5.55 -10.73
CA ASN A 18 -17.83 4.37 -10.64
C ASN A 18 -16.35 4.74 -10.68
N ASN A 19 -15.99 5.68 -11.55
CA ASN A 19 -14.62 6.17 -11.70
C ASN A 19 -14.09 6.82 -10.42
N LYS A 20 -14.94 7.60 -9.74
CA LYS A 20 -14.61 8.21 -8.45
C LYS A 20 -14.42 7.16 -7.36
N GLU A 21 -15.32 6.19 -7.27
CA GLU A 21 -15.21 5.11 -6.28
C GLU A 21 -13.92 4.29 -6.43
N VAL A 22 -13.51 4.02 -7.67
CA VAL A 22 -12.26 3.29 -7.96
C VAL A 22 -11.03 4.10 -7.52
N LEU A 23 -11.00 5.40 -7.80
CA LEU A 23 -9.90 6.28 -7.36
C LEU A 23 -9.87 6.42 -5.83
N ASP A 24 -11.04 6.59 -5.21
CA ASP A 24 -11.17 6.66 -3.75
C ASP A 24 -10.65 5.38 -3.09
N ASN A 25 -10.94 4.21 -3.66
CA ASN A 25 -10.40 2.93 -3.19
C ASN A 25 -8.88 2.85 -3.33
N TYR A 26 -8.32 3.34 -4.43
CA TYR A 26 -6.86 3.43 -4.58
C TYR A 26 -6.23 4.31 -3.51
N HIS A 27 -6.81 5.48 -3.23
CA HIS A 27 -6.27 6.39 -2.21
C HIS A 27 -6.36 5.82 -0.79
N ARG A 28 -7.35 4.96 -0.51
CA ARG A 28 -7.46 4.24 0.77
C ARG A 28 -6.38 3.18 0.97
N VAL A 29 -5.91 2.54 -0.10
CA VAL A 29 -4.85 1.52 -0.01
C VAL A 29 -3.50 2.22 0.06
N THR A 30 -2.88 2.20 1.24
CA THR A 30 -1.54 2.76 1.47
C THR A 30 -0.48 1.66 1.42
N VAL A 31 0.77 2.04 1.12
CA VAL A 31 1.92 1.10 1.20
C VAL A 31 2.03 0.51 2.61
N GLU A 32 1.84 1.32 3.66
CA GLU A 32 1.80 0.86 5.05
C GLU A 32 0.74 -0.23 5.25
N SER A 33 -0.49 -0.03 4.76
CA SER A 33 -1.56 -1.02 4.89
C SER A 33 -1.23 -2.35 4.20
N LEU A 34 -0.52 -2.31 3.06
CA LEU A 34 -0.07 -3.51 2.35
C LEU A 34 0.99 -4.28 3.14
N VAL A 35 1.98 -3.58 3.70
CA VAL A 35 3.03 -4.19 4.51
C VAL A 35 2.44 -4.78 5.79
N VAL A 36 1.60 -4.04 6.52
CA VAL A 36 0.94 -4.51 7.75
C VAL A 36 0.10 -5.76 7.47
N LYS A 37 -0.71 -5.74 6.40
CA LYS A 37 -1.51 -6.91 5.99
C LYS A 37 -0.64 -8.13 5.69
N HIS A 38 0.50 -7.94 5.03
CA HIS A 38 1.44 -9.03 4.78
C HIS A 38 2.04 -9.58 6.08
N CYS A 39 2.49 -8.71 6.98
CA CYS A 39 3.06 -9.11 8.26
C CYS A 39 2.06 -9.85 9.16
N LEU A 40 0.78 -9.46 9.14
CA LEU A 40 -0.31 -10.21 9.79
C LEU A 40 -0.47 -11.60 9.16
N ALA A 41 -0.59 -11.67 7.83
CA ALA A 41 -0.78 -12.93 7.11
C ALA A 41 0.38 -13.92 7.29
N LYS A 42 1.59 -13.43 7.56
CA LYS A 42 2.78 -14.25 7.83
C LYS A 42 3.04 -14.52 9.32
N GLY A 43 2.19 -14.01 10.22
CA GLY A 43 2.35 -14.18 11.66
C GLY A 43 3.55 -13.44 12.26
N VAL A 44 4.10 -12.45 11.54
CA VAL A 44 5.14 -11.56 12.07
C VAL A 44 4.57 -10.69 13.19
N ILE A 45 3.33 -10.24 13.02
CA ILE A 45 2.50 -9.57 14.03
C ILE A 45 1.13 -10.23 14.09
N SER A 46 0.41 -10.05 15.19
CA SER A 46 -0.98 -10.46 15.39
C SER A 46 -1.93 -9.26 15.37
N GLU A 47 -3.25 -9.51 15.29
CA GLU A 47 -4.24 -8.42 15.43
C GLU A 47 -4.15 -7.74 16.79
N GLU A 48 -3.84 -8.50 17.85
CA GLU A 48 -3.65 -7.94 19.19
C GLU A 48 -2.43 -7.00 19.27
N ASP A 49 -1.35 -7.32 18.53
CA ASP A 49 -0.19 -6.44 18.42
C ASP A 49 -0.59 -5.07 17.85
N VAL A 50 -1.50 -5.04 16.88
CA VAL A 50 -2.04 -3.81 16.29
C VAL A 50 -2.94 -3.08 17.28
N ASN A 51 -3.89 -3.78 17.89
CA ASN A 51 -4.88 -3.20 18.81
C ASN A 51 -4.23 -2.58 20.05
N GLN A 52 -3.24 -3.26 20.63
CA GLN A 52 -2.54 -2.79 21.83
C GLN A 52 -1.34 -1.88 21.52
N SER A 53 -1.03 -1.64 20.24
CA SER A 53 0.19 -0.97 19.83
C SER A 53 1.43 -1.58 20.49
N SER A 54 1.58 -2.90 20.37
CA SER A 54 2.69 -3.62 21.00
C SER A 54 4.03 -3.10 20.50
N ARG A 55 5.11 -3.35 21.27
CA ARG A 55 6.47 -2.98 20.87
C ARG A 55 6.84 -3.52 19.49
N ARG A 56 6.36 -4.71 19.13
CA ARG A 56 6.63 -5.33 17.82
C ARG A 56 5.95 -4.56 16.69
N TYR A 57 4.69 -4.16 16.89
CA TYR A 57 3.97 -3.34 15.92
C TYR A 57 4.57 -1.92 15.81
N LEU A 58 4.94 -1.31 16.94
CA LEU A 58 5.58 0.02 16.94
C LEU A 58 6.92 0.00 16.20
N TRP A 59 7.75 -1.03 16.44
CA TRP A 59 8.99 -1.21 15.69
C TRP A 59 8.73 -1.39 14.19
N LEU A 60 7.75 -2.23 13.81
CA LEU A 60 7.37 -2.42 12.42
C LEU A 60 6.98 -1.10 11.75
N ARG A 61 6.11 -0.32 12.40
CA ARG A 61 5.71 1.00 11.91
C ARG A 61 6.89 1.93 11.73
N GLN A 62 7.81 1.96 12.68
CA GLN A 62 9.00 2.80 12.60
C GLN A 62 9.87 2.43 11.38
N VAL A 63 10.06 1.14 11.12
CA VAL A 63 10.79 0.66 9.93
C VAL A 63 10.08 1.06 8.65
N ILE A 64 8.75 0.89 8.58
CA ILE A 64 7.93 1.29 7.43
C ILE A 64 8.11 2.79 7.15
N THR A 65 7.94 3.64 8.17
CA THR A 65 8.06 5.10 8.04
C THR A 65 9.44 5.51 7.57
N MET A 66 10.51 4.98 8.19
CA MET A 66 11.88 5.32 7.82
C MET A 66 12.19 4.93 6.37
N LYS A 67 11.71 3.76 5.92
CA LYS A 67 11.97 3.30 4.56
C LYS A 67 11.16 4.05 3.52
N LEU A 68 9.90 4.42 3.82
CA LEU A 68 9.11 5.29 2.94
C LEU A 68 9.76 6.65 2.75
N LEU A 69 10.22 7.28 3.84
CA LEU A 69 10.95 8.55 3.76
C LEU A 69 12.22 8.43 2.91
N ALA A 70 12.96 7.33 3.04
CA ALA A 70 14.15 7.09 2.21
C ALA A 70 13.79 6.97 0.72
N ILE A 71 12.73 6.23 0.39
CA ILE A 71 12.25 6.09 -1.01
C ILE A 71 11.78 7.44 -1.58
N GLU A 72 11.08 8.26 -0.78
CA GLU A 72 10.64 9.59 -1.19
C GLU A 72 11.81 10.55 -1.45
N LEU A 73 12.92 10.41 -0.72
CA LEU A 73 14.14 11.19 -0.99
C LEU A 73 14.84 10.78 -2.29
N GLU A 74 14.65 9.54 -2.75
CA GLU A 74 15.25 9.02 -3.99
C GLU A 74 14.42 9.36 -5.25
N ILE A 75 13.11 9.56 -5.10
CA ILE A 75 12.18 9.73 -6.22
C ILE A 75 11.28 10.95 -6.00
N PHE A 76 11.55 12.02 -6.75
CA PHE A 76 10.64 13.16 -6.90
C PHE A 76 9.84 12.99 -8.19
N ASP A 77 8.69 12.34 -8.11
CA ASP A 77 7.74 12.29 -9.22
C ASP A 77 6.31 12.50 -8.69
N ASP A 78 5.81 13.73 -8.84
CA ASP A 78 4.40 14.07 -8.64
C ASP A 78 3.60 13.62 -9.87
N ILE A 79 3.40 12.30 -10.00
CA ILE A 79 2.53 11.74 -11.04
C ILE A 79 1.08 11.81 -10.56
N GLU A 80 0.25 12.57 -11.28
CA GLU A 80 -1.19 12.60 -11.04
C GLU A 80 -1.80 11.21 -11.33
N VAL A 81 -2.59 10.71 -10.37
CA VAL A 81 -3.24 9.40 -10.47
C VAL A 81 -4.52 9.55 -11.28
N THR A 82 -4.62 8.77 -12.36
CA THR A 82 -5.77 8.72 -13.26
C THR A 82 -6.22 7.26 -13.42
N LEU A 83 -7.39 7.03 -14.03
CA LEU A 83 -7.81 5.66 -14.33
C LEU A 83 -6.93 4.96 -15.36
N ALA A 84 -6.28 5.73 -16.25
CA ALA A 84 -5.44 5.18 -17.30
C ALA A 84 -4.11 4.61 -16.76
N ASN A 85 -3.57 5.20 -15.69
CA ASN A 85 -2.32 4.77 -15.05
C ASN A 85 -2.55 4.00 -13.72
N LEU A 86 -3.80 3.70 -13.38
CA LEU A 86 -4.14 3.14 -12.08
C LEU A 86 -3.44 1.81 -11.78
N ASP A 87 -3.35 0.90 -12.76
CA ASP A 87 -2.67 -0.38 -12.60
C ASP A 87 -1.16 -0.19 -12.34
N GLU A 88 -0.54 0.76 -13.03
CA GLU A 88 0.86 1.12 -12.83
C GLU A 88 1.08 1.73 -11.44
N CYS A 89 0.17 2.59 -11.00
CA CYS A 89 0.18 3.17 -9.66
C CYS A 89 0.02 2.09 -8.56
N TYR A 90 -0.85 1.10 -8.76
CA TYR A 90 -0.98 -0.05 -7.84
C TYR A 90 0.31 -0.89 -7.82
N LYS A 91 0.89 -1.19 -8.98
CA LYS A 91 2.17 -1.89 -9.08
C LYS A 91 3.29 -1.13 -8.37
N ALA A 92 3.35 0.19 -8.51
CA ALA A 92 4.32 1.02 -7.81
C ALA A 92 4.15 0.92 -6.28
N LYS A 93 2.92 0.99 -5.75
CA LYS A 93 2.65 0.76 -4.33
C LYS A 93 3.08 -0.63 -3.87
N GLN A 94 2.80 -1.66 -4.66
CA GLN A 94 3.17 -3.03 -4.34
C GLN A 94 4.69 -3.24 -4.34
N ASN A 95 5.41 -2.63 -5.29
CA ASN A 95 6.87 -2.69 -5.35
C ASN A 95 7.49 -2.03 -4.11
N LYS A 96 7.03 -0.84 -3.72
CA LYS A 96 7.46 -0.18 -2.47
C LYS A 96 7.17 -1.04 -1.25
N ALA A 97 5.98 -1.67 -1.18
CA ALA A 97 5.64 -2.58 -0.09
C ALA A 97 6.59 -3.78 -0.03
N ASN A 98 6.92 -4.39 -1.16
CA ASN A 98 7.83 -5.53 -1.24
C ASN A 98 9.25 -5.16 -0.77
N GLU A 99 9.75 -3.99 -1.16
CA GLU A 99 11.08 -3.50 -0.72
C GLU A 99 11.14 -3.29 0.79
N ILE A 100 10.07 -2.76 1.39
CA ILE A 100 9.96 -2.61 2.85
C ILE A 100 9.90 -3.98 3.53
N ILE A 101 9.14 -4.93 2.99
CA ILE A 101 9.07 -6.31 3.50
C ILE A 101 10.44 -6.98 3.47
N GLU A 102 11.21 -6.79 2.40
CA GLU A 102 12.58 -7.29 2.29
C GLU A 102 13.47 -6.68 3.38
N THR A 103 13.39 -5.36 3.58
CA THR A 103 14.14 -4.65 4.63
C THR A 103 13.80 -5.22 6.02
N ILE A 104 12.51 -5.40 6.32
CA ILE A 104 12.05 -6.01 7.59
C ILE A 104 12.64 -7.42 7.75
N SER A 105 12.60 -8.22 6.69
CA SER A 105 13.12 -9.59 6.69
C SER A 105 14.61 -9.61 6.99
N GLN A 106 15.39 -8.73 6.37
CA GLN A 106 16.81 -8.57 6.62
C GLN A 106 17.09 -8.14 8.07
N CYS A 107 16.34 -7.17 8.61
CA CYS A 107 16.47 -6.76 10.00
C CYS A 107 16.22 -7.91 10.98
N ILE A 108 15.21 -8.74 10.71
CA ILE A 108 14.92 -9.93 11.52
C ILE A 108 16.09 -10.91 11.45
N LEU A 109 16.56 -11.25 10.24
CA LEU A 109 17.66 -12.19 10.03
C LEU A 109 18.96 -11.75 10.73
N ILE A 110 19.31 -10.46 10.64
CA ILE A 110 20.50 -9.89 11.29
C ILE A 110 20.37 -9.92 12.83
N SER A 111 19.15 -9.81 13.35
CA SER A 111 18.88 -9.81 14.78
C SER A 111 18.86 -11.21 15.40
N LEU A 112 18.86 -12.27 14.58
CA LEU A 112 18.93 -13.64 15.08
C LEU A 112 20.32 -13.90 15.67
N PRO A 113 20.41 -14.55 16.84
CA PRO A 113 21.70 -14.92 17.41
C PRO A 113 22.43 -15.84 16.43
N ALA A 114 23.70 -15.52 16.15
CA ALA A 114 24.56 -16.41 15.39
C ALA A 114 24.65 -17.74 16.15
N TYR A 115 24.16 -18.83 15.55
CA TYR A 115 24.36 -20.16 16.09
C TYR A 115 25.87 -20.44 16.14
N LYS A 116 26.43 -20.42 17.35
CA LYS A 116 27.77 -20.96 17.60
C LYS A 116 27.61 -22.47 17.75
N TYR A 117 28.05 -23.22 16.74
CA TYR A 117 28.36 -24.64 16.89
C TYR A 117 29.70 -24.80 17.58
#